data_AF-A0A7Z0S969-F1
#
_entry.id   AF-A0A7Z0S969-F1
#
_cell.length_a   1.000
_cell.length_b   1.000
_cell.length_c   1.000
_cell.angle_alpha   90.00
_cell.angle_beta   90.00
_cell.angle_gamma   90.00
#
_symmetry.space_group_name_H-M   'P 1'
#
loop_
_entity.id
_entity.type
_entity.pdbx_description
1 polymer ?
#
loop_
_entity_poly.entity_id
_entity_poly.type
_entity_poly.pdbx_seq_one_letter_code
_entity_poly.pdbx_strand_id
1 'polypeptide(L)'
;MMIAGLLWSGTASAADAGQALAQRNVCLACHQVDAKRVGPSFRDIALRYSGNEAAAEYLARTIRDGSRGLWGAIPMPAQRHVDPATALQLAEWIMTLAPQAKRGDGSGAADSALEEDIEAGKDTRDAGHASPTDGAKS
;
A
#
# COMPACT_ATOMS: atom_id res chain seq x y z
N MET A 1 -3.62 -27.65 -34.66
CA MET A 1 -3.29 -26.38 -33.97
C MET A 1 -4.25 -26.19 -32.79
N MET A 2 -3.80 -26.41 -31.55
CA MET A 2 -4.52 -25.94 -30.36
C MET A 2 -3.65 -24.90 -29.67
N ILE A 3 -4.08 -23.65 -29.72
CA ILE A 3 -3.42 -22.54 -29.04
C ILE A 3 -3.94 -22.57 -27.60
N ALA A 4 -3.11 -23.07 -26.69
CA ALA A 4 -3.37 -23.03 -25.26
C ALA A 4 -3.24 -21.57 -24.79
N GLY A 5 -4.37 -20.87 -24.73
CA GLY A 5 -4.45 -19.53 -24.14
C GLY A 5 -4.37 -19.62 -22.62
N LEU A 6 -3.25 -19.20 -22.04
CA LEU A 6 -3.17 -18.92 -20.61
C LEU A 6 -4.00 -17.67 -20.32
N LEU A 7 -5.12 -17.86 -19.64
CA LEU A 7 -5.89 -16.77 -19.04
C LEU A 7 -5.16 -16.32 -17.77
N TRP A 8 -4.42 -15.22 -17.87
CA TRP A 8 -3.83 -14.54 -16.71
C TRP A 8 -4.95 -13.77 -15.99
N SER A 9 -5.53 -14.38 -14.96
CA SER A 9 -6.48 -13.70 -14.08
C SER A 9 -5.73 -12.70 -13.19
N GLY A 10 -5.84 -11.40 -13.48
CA GLY A 10 -5.33 -10.35 -12.60
C GLY A 10 -6.12 -10.29 -11.30
N THR A 11 -5.45 -10.40 -10.15
CA THR A 11 -6.07 -10.24 -8.84
C THR A 11 -6.17 -8.76 -8.49
N ALA A 12 -7.40 -8.22 -8.46
CA ALA A 12 -7.63 -6.87 -7.96
C ALA A 12 -7.28 -6.80 -6.46
N SER A 13 -6.43 -5.84 -6.07
CA SER A 13 -6.02 -5.67 -4.67
C SER A 13 -7.03 -4.82 -3.89
N ALA A 14 -6.99 -4.90 -2.56
CA ALA A 14 -7.83 -4.07 -1.69
C ALA A 14 -7.55 -2.56 -1.89
N ALA A 15 -6.32 -2.19 -2.27
CA ALA A 15 -5.95 -0.82 -2.61
C ALA A 15 -6.70 -0.32 -3.85
N ASP A 16 -6.82 -1.16 -4.88
CA ASP A 16 -7.55 -0.84 -6.12
C ASP A 16 -9.05 -0.65 -5.86
N ALA A 17 -9.62 -1.49 -4.99
CA ALA A 17 -11.03 -1.40 -4.62
C ALA A 17 -11.36 -0.10 -3.87
N GLY A 18 -10.51 0.32 -2.94
CA GLY A 18 -10.68 1.56 -2.18
C GLY A 18 -10.54 2.81 -3.04
N GLN A 19 -9.55 2.85 -3.94
CA GLN A 19 -9.39 3.96 -4.88
C GLN A 19 -10.59 4.06 -5.83
N ALA A 20 -11.09 2.93 -6.33
CA ALA A 20 -12.29 2.91 -7.17
C ALA A 20 -13.54 3.40 -6.41
N LEU A 21 -13.67 3.07 -5.11
CA LEU A 21 -14.75 3.59 -4.27
C LEU A 21 -14.64 5.11 -4.08
N ALA A 22 -13.43 5.63 -3.84
CA ALA A 22 -13.16 7.06 -3.72
C ALA A 22 -13.47 7.81 -5.03
N GLN A 23 -13.17 7.21 -6.17
CA GLN A 23 -13.53 7.76 -7.48
C GLN A 23 -15.05 7.83 -7.68
N ARG A 24 -15.77 6.75 -7.39
CA ARG A 24 -17.25 6.69 -7.52
C ARG A 24 -17.96 7.70 -6.62
N ASN A 25 -17.39 8.00 -5.45
CA ASN A 25 -17.91 8.98 -4.50
C ASN A 25 -17.26 10.37 -4.67
N VAL A 26 -16.67 10.65 -5.84
CA VAL A 26 -16.18 11.99 -6.24
C VAL A 26 -15.11 12.57 -5.31
N CYS A 27 -14.44 11.74 -4.49
CA CYS A 27 -13.43 12.19 -3.55
C CYS A 27 -12.17 12.71 -4.27
N LEU A 28 -11.87 12.15 -5.45
CA LEU A 28 -10.69 12.49 -6.25
C LEU A 28 -10.73 13.88 -6.90
N ALA A 29 -11.88 14.56 -6.87
CA ALA A 29 -11.97 15.95 -7.32
C ALA A 29 -11.15 16.90 -6.43
N CYS A 30 -11.00 16.55 -5.15
CA CYS A 30 -10.37 17.39 -4.13
C CYS A 30 -9.16 16.74 -3.45
N HIS A 31 -9.10 15.41 -3.42
CA HIS A 31 -8.03 14.63 -2.82
C HIS A 31 -7.28 13.82 -3.87
N GLN A 32 -6.02 13.49 -3.59
CA GLN A 32 -5.25 12.49 -4.34
C GLN A 32 -4.61 11.54 -3.33
N VAL A 33 -4.13 10.39 -3.80
CA VAL A 33 -3.50 9.40 -2.90
C VAL A 33 -2.26 9.98 -2.22
N ASP A 34 -1.33 10.53 -3.02
CA ASP A 34 0.01 10.94 -2.54
C ASP A 34 0.32 12.43 -2.69
N ALA A 35 -0.63 13.23 -3.18
CA ALA A 35 -0.43 14.66 -3.41
C ALA A 35 -1.56 15.50 -2.83
N LYS A 36 -1.20 16.68 -2.30
CA LYS A 36 -2.19 17.70 -1.96
C LYS A 36 -2.80 18.28 -3.23
N ARG A 37 -4.11 18.51 -3.23
CA ARG A 37 -4.83 19.19 -4.33
C ARG A 37 -5.65 20.35 -3.79
N VAL A 38 -6.88 20.09 -3.35
CA VAL A 38 -7.70 21.05 -2.58
C VAL A 38 -7.61 20.67 -1.10
N GLY A 39 -7.90 19.40 -0.82
CA GLY A 39 -7.67 18.77 0.47
C GLY A 39 -6.24 18.19 0.59
N PRO A 40 -5.88 17.69 1.78
CA PRO A 40 -4.66 16.91 1.98
C PRO A 40 -4.67 15.64 1.13
N SER A 41 -3.49 15.05 0.90
CA SER A 41 -3.43 13.71 0.31
C SER A 41 -4.08 12.68 1.25
N PHE A 42 -4.59 11.57 0.71
CA PHE A 42 -5.09 10.49 1.56
C PHE A 42 -3.98 9.92 2.43
N ARG A 43 -2.74 9.89 1.93
CA ARG A 43 -1.59 9.44 2.71
C ARG A 43 -1.24 10.37 3.87
N ASP A 44 -1.37 11.68 3.72
CA ASP A 44 -1.20 12.65 4.82
C ASP A 44 -2.28 12.46 5.90
N ILE A 45 -3.52 12.18 5.49
CA ILE A 45 -4.60 11.85 6.42
C ILE A 45 -4.23 10.58 7.20
N ALA A 46 -3.85 9.52 6.49
CA ALA A 46 -3.47 8.25 7.08
C ALA A 46 -2.30 8.39 8.07
N LEU A 47 -1.28 9.15 7.69
CA LEU A 47 -0.11 9.42 8.52
C LEU A 47 -0.47 10.21 9.79
N ARG A 48 -1.33 11.24 9.68
CA ARG A 48 -1.76 12.03 10.85
C ARG A 48 -2.48 11.16 11.89
N TYR A 49 -3.27 10.20 11.45
CA TYR A 49 -4.08 9.35 12.31
C TYR A 49 -3.46 7.96 12.56
N SER A 50 -2.21 7.72 12.16
CA SER A 50 -1.56 6.43 12.32
C SER A 50 -1.52 6.01 13.79
N GLY A 51 -1.84 4.75 14.08
CA GLY A 51 -1.85 4.21 15.45
C GLY A 51 -3.07 4.57 16.29
N ASN A 52 -4.05 5.29 15.73
CA ASN A 52 -5.33 5.52 16.39
C ASN A 52 -6.39 4.53 15.90
N GLU A 53 -6.80 3.61 16.77
CA GLU A 53 -7.78 2.57 16.46
C GLU A 53 -9.18 3.14 16.13
N ALA A 54 -9.53 4.31 16.66
CA ALA A 54 -10.82 4.98 16.41
C ALA A 54 -10.78 5.95 15.22
N ALA A 55 -9.68 5.96 14.46
CA ALA A 55 -9.49 6.90 13.37
C ALA A 55 -10.49 6.68 12.23
N ALA A 56 -10.76 5.43 11.88
CA ALA A 56 -11.66 5.10 10.77
C ALA A 56 -13.07 5.64 11.04
N GLU A 57 -13.63 5.43 12.23
CA GLU A 57 -14.95 5.92 12.58
C GLU A 57 -14.99 7.44 12.67
N TYR A 58 -13.93 8.07 13.19
CA TYR A 58 -13.82 9.53 13.22
C TYR A 58 -13.80 10.11 11.80
N LEU A 59 -12.99 9.54 10.90
CA LEU A 59 -12.90 9.97 9.51
C LEU A 59 -14.22 9.73 8.77
N ALA A 60 -14.90 8.62 9.00
CA ALA A 60 -16.21 8.35 8.42
C ALA A 60 -17.25 9.42 8.79
N ARG A 61 -17.30 9.83 10.06
CA ARG A 61 -18.14 10.97 10.50
C ARG A 61 -17.72 12.26 9.83
N THR A 62 -16.41 12.52 9.78
CA THR A 62 -15.83 13.73 9.17
C THR A 62 -16.15 13.82 7.67
N ILE A 63 -16.15 12.71 6.93
CA ILE A 63 -16.55 12.67 5.51
C ILE A 63 -18.01 13.14 5.37
N ARG A 64 -18.91 12.61 6.20
CA ARG A 64 -20.34 12.90 6.09
C ARG A 64 -20.74 14.28 6.61
N ASP A 65 -20.07 14.76 7.65
CA ASP A 65 -20.41 16.02 8.31
C ASP A 65 -19.55 17.21 7.84
N GLY A 66 -18.47 16.91 7.10
CA GLY A 66 -17.49 17.89 6.65
C GLY A 66 -16.43 18.18 7.71
N SER A 67 -15.45 19.01 7.34
CA SER A 67 -14.36 19.43 8.25
C SER A 67 -13.99 20.89 8.05
N ARG A 68 -13.47 21.54 9.10
CA ARG A 68 -13.03 22.95 9.07
C ARG A 68 -11.79 23.14 9.94
N GLY A 69 -10.88 24.02 9.52
CA GLY A 69 -9.74 24.48 10.31
C GLY A 69 -8.58 23.50 10.49
N LEU A 70 -8.78 22.19 10.31
CA LEU A 70 -7.76 21.17 10.59
C LEU A 70 -6.66 21.05 9.51
N TRP A 71 -6.99 21.40 8.26
CA TRP A 71 -6.12 21.22 7.09
C TRP A 71 -5.85 22.51 6.33
N GLY A 72 -6.31 23.64 6.87
CA GLY A 72 -6.23 24.96 6.27
C GLY A 72 -7.54 25.73 6.35
N ALA A 73 -7.59 26.85 5.63
CA ALA A 73 -8.75 27.75 5.62
C ALA A 73 -9.94 27.22 4.81
N ILE A 74 -9.70 26.34 3.83
CA ILE A 74 -10.75 25.79 2.97
C ILE A 74 -11.47 24.66 3.72
N PRO A 75 -12.78 24.80 4.01
CA PRO A 75 -13.54 23.73 4.67
C PRO A 75 -13.86 22.60 3.67
N MET A 76 -13.84 21.35 4.13
CA MET A 76 -14.39 20.22 3.38
C MET A 76 -15.91 20.22 3.55
N PRO A 77 -16.72 20.34 2.48
CA PRO A 77 -18.17 20.27 2.57
C PRO A 77 -18.65 18.89 3.07
N ALA A 78 -19.81 18.87 3.70
CA ALA A 78 -20.47 17.64 4.14
C ALA A 78 -20.87 16.76 2.95
N GLN A 79 -20.38 15.52 2.90
CA GLN A 79 -20.69 14.56 1.81
C GLN A 79 -21.95 13.76 2.16
N ARG A 80 -23.12 14.43 2.24
CA ARG A 80 -24.38 13.81 2.69
C ARG A 80 -24.92 12.73 1.75
N HIS A 81 -24.44 12.68 0.51
CA HIS A 81 -24.77 11.63 -0.46
C HIS A 81 -24.05 10.31 -0.17
N VAL A 82 -23.01 10.32 0.67
CA VAL A 82 -22.29 9.12 1.09
C VAL A 82 -22.99 8.54 2.32
N ASP A 83 -23.43 7.30 2.21
CA ASP A 83 -24.06 6.59 3.33
C ASP A 83 -23.02 6.19 4.41
N PRO A 84 -23.46 5.87 5.64
CA PRO A 84 -22.55 5.54 6.74
C PRO A 84 -21.59 4.38 6.45
N ALA A 85 -22.05 3.33 5.77
CA ALA A 85 -21.23 2.16 5.51
C ALA A 85 -20.15 2.48 4.46
N THR A 86 -20.53 3.17 3.38
CA THR A 86 -19.57 3.64 2.37
C THR A 86 -18.53 4.58 2.97
N ALA A 87 -18.95 5.50 3.86
CA ALA A 87 -18.03 6.41 4.53
C ALA A 87 -17.01 5.68 5.42
N LEU A 88 -17.42 4.61 6.10
CA LEU A 88 -16.53 3.77 6.89
C LEU A 88 -15.53 3.02 5.99
N GLN A 89 -16.00 2.41 4.90
CA GLN A 89 -15.11 1.72 3.94
C GLN A 89 -14.05 2.65 3.34
N LEU A 90 -14.43 3.89 3.01
CA LEU A 90 -13.49 4.91 2.54
C LEU A 90 -12.47 5.27 3.61
N ALA A 91 -12.91 5.45 4.85
CA ALA A 91 -12.03 5.79 5.97
C ALA A 91 -11.06 4.66 6.31
N GLU A 92 -11.52 3.42 6.36
CA GLU A 92 -10.70 2.24 6.56
C GLU A 92 -9.63 2.12 5.48
N TRP A 93 -10.03 2.27 4.21
CA TRP A 93 -9.07 2.29 3.10
C TRP A 93 -8.04 3.40 3.26
N ILE A 94 -8.44 4.64 3.61
CA ILE A 94 -7.49 5.74 3.87
C ILE A 94 -6.47 5.32 4.93
N MET A 95 -6.91 4.71 6.04
CA MET A 95 -6.00 4.27 7.10
C MET A 95 -4.98 3.22 6.65
N THR A 96 -5.28 2.42 5.61
CA THR A 96 -4.30 1.47 5.04
C THR A 96 -3.13 2.13 4.31
N LEU A 97 -3.28 3.41 3.92
CA LEU A 97 -2.28 4.15 3.13
C LEU A 97 -1.15 4.73 4.00
N ALA A 98 -1.26 4.65 5.33
CA ALA A 98 -0.19 5.05 6.22
C ALA A 98 1.07 4.20 5.92
N PRO A 99 2.27 4.79 5.95
CA PRO A 99 3.50 4.00 5.88
C PRO A 99 3.46 2.95 6.99
N GLN A 100 3.44 1.68 6.61
CA GLN A 100 3.45 0.59 7.58
C GLN A 100 4.83 0.66 8.27
N ALA A 101 4.89 1.09 9.52
CA ALA A 101 6.11 1.03 10.32
C ALA A 101 6.39 -0.45 10.63
N LYS A 102 6.93 -1.17 9.63
CA LYS A 102 7.34 -2.57 9.70
C LYS A 102 6.24 -3.52 10.22
N ARG A 103 5.18 -3.73 9.44
CA ARG A 103 4.60 -5.08 9.39
C ARG A 103 5.54 -5.91 8.53
N GLY A 104 6.23 -6.88 9.13
CA GLY A 104 6.97 -7.87 8.39
C GLY A 104 5.99 -8.81 7.70
N ASP A 105 5.50 -8.44 6.53
CA ASP A 105 4.87 -9.36 5.60
C ASP A 105 5.63 -9.32 4.26
N GLY A 106 6.11 -10.49 3.84
CA GLY A 106 6.96 -10.67 2.67
C GLY A 106 6.18 -10.53 1.36
N SER A 107 5.64 -9.35 1.08
CA SER A 107 5.21 -8.95 -0.25
C SER A 107 6.11 -7.83 -0.74
N GLY A 108 7.32 -8.22 -1.13
CA GLY A 108 8.29 -7.35 -1.78
C GLY A 108 7.80 -7.01 -3.19
N ALA A 109 7.28 -5.79 -3.33
CA ALA A 109 7.13 -5.11 -4.63
C ALA A 109 8.05 -3.88 -4.63
N ALA A 110 9.32 -4.09 -4.27
CA ALA A 110 10.35 -3.06 -4.28
C ALA A 110 11.73 -3.64 -4.57
N ASP A 111 11.90 -4.26 -5.73
CA ASP A 111 13.19 -4.38 -6.43
C ASP A 111 13.01 -4.74 -7.91
N SER A 112 12.32 -3.90 -8.69
CA SER A 112 12.48 -3.90 -10.15
C SER A 112 13.74 -3.15 -10.62
N ALA A 113 14.79 -3.20 -9.81
CA ALA A 113 16.09 -2.70 -10.20
C ALA A 113 17.13 -3.48 -9.39
N LEU A 114 17.73 -4.49 -10.03
CA LEU A 114 19.08 -5.05 -9.85
C LEU A 114 19.15 -6.57 -10.11
N GLU A 115 18.49 -7.10 -11.15
CA GLU A 115 18.76 -8.47 -11.66
C GLU A 115 18.76 -8.51 -13.20
N GLU A 116 19.43 -7.55 -13.84
CA GLU A 116 20.27 -7.88 -15.00
C GLU A 116 21.69 -8.02 -14.41
N ASP A 117 22.33 -9.20 -14.57
CA ASP A 117 23.78 -9.47 -14.39
C ASP A 117 24.17 -10.79 -13.64
N ILE A 118 23.30 -11.81 -13.56
CA ILE A 118 23.74 -13.16 -13.14
C ILE A 118 23.43 -14.22 -14.22
N GLU A 119 24.08 -14.08 -15.38
CA GLU A 119 24.25 -15.15 -16.38
C GLU A 119 25.68 -15.08 -16.96
N ALA A 120 26.67 -15.02 -16.08
CA ALA A 120 28.07 -15.25 -16.41
C ALA A 120 28.77 -15.92 -15.22
N GLY A 121 28.43 -17.17 -14.95
CA GLY A 121 28.97 -17.88 -13.79
C GLY A 121 28.66 -19.37 -13.74
N LYS A 122 28.46 -20.01 -14.90
CA LYS A 122 28.34 -21.47 -15.00
C LYS A 122 29.49 -22.06 -15.80
N ASP A 123 30.71 -21.81 -15.36
CA ASP A 123 31.87 -22.60 -15.79
C ASP A 123 33.04 -22.43 -14.80
N THR A 124 33.00 -23.14 -13.67
CA THR A 124 34.21 -23.68 -13.03
C THR A 124 33.76 -24.84 -12.15
N ARG A 125 33.69 -26.02 -12.77
CA ARG A 125 33.80 -27.27 -12.02
C ARG A 125 35.23 -27.38 -11.50
N ASP A 126 35.33 -28.01 -10.35
CA ASP A 126 36.50 -28.79 -9.91
C ASP A 126 37.66 -28.01 -9.27
N ALA A 127 37.64 -27.95 -7.93
CA ALA A 127 38.85 -28.11 -7.11
C ALA A 127 38.48 -28.37 -5.64
N GLY A 128 38.53 -29.65 -5.27
CA GLY A 128 39.14 -30.16 -4.03
C GLY A 128 38.70 -29.59 -2.67
N HIS A 129 37.75 -30.25 -2.02
CA HIS A 129 37.62 -30.23 -0.56
C HIS A 129 38.40 -31.42 0.02
N ALA A 130 39.65 -31.18 0.43
CA ALA A 130 40.44 -32.14 1.21
C ALA A 130 40.37 -31.76 2.69
N SER A 131 39.76 -32.63 3.50
CA SER A 131 39.87 -32.63 4.96
C SER A 131 41.22 -33.21 5.39
N PRO A 132 41.83 -32.72 6.48
CA PRO A 132 42.76 -33.52 7.27
C PRO A 132 42.17 -33.91 8.62
N THR A 133 42.27 -35.21 8.90
CA THR A 133 42.01 -35.90 10.16
C THR A 133 43.12 -35.69 11.20
N ASP A 134 42.73 -35.64 12.47
CA ASP A 134 43.33 -36.21 13.70
C ASP A 134 44.86 -36.28 13.94
N GLY A 135 45.28 -35.88 15.16
CA GLY A 135 46.30 -36.66 15.90
C GLY A 135 47.39 -35.92 16.70
N ALA A 136 47.20 -35.88 18.03
CA ALA A 136 48.15 -36.26 19.10
C ALA A 136 49.50 -35.51 19.38
N LYS A 137 49.78 -35.44 20.71
CA LYS A 137 51.04 -35.14 21.45
C LYS A 137 51.37 -33.63 21.54
N SER A 138 51.71 -33.05 22.70
CA SER A 138 52.53 -33.51 23.83
C SER A 138 52.05 -33.00 25.18
#